data_AF-A0A7S8A803-F1
#
_entry.id   AF-A0A7S8A803-F1
#
_cell.length_a   1.000
_cell.length_b   1.000
_cell.length_c   1.000
_cell.angle_alpha   90.00
_cell.angle_beta   90.00
_cell.angle_gamma   90.00
#
_symmetry.space_group_name_H-M   'P 1'
#
loop_
_entity.id
_entity.type
_entity.pdbx_description
1 polymer ?
#
loop_
_entity_poly.entity_id
_entity_poly.type
_entity_poly.pdbx_seq_one_letter_code
_entity_poly.pdbx_strand_id
1 'polypeptide(L)'
;MVVAGEEVTIANRHAGIPAQKCYIIDVDKVTASSTAEHIRALARTFHVSYSEGPNDRLAHHISRLAGDPVELDEIELLLIGLVRAERITRPEMIQLQAAYLREVRP
;
A
#
# COMPACT_ATOMS: atom_id res chain seq x y z
N MET A 1 -41.76 -36.27 30.26
CA MET A 1 -41.43 -34.84 30.17
C MET A 1 -39.92 -34.72 30.34
N VAL A 2 -39.18 -34.90 29.25
CA VAL A 2 -37.71 -34.81 29.24
C VAL A 2 -37.39 -33.55 28.46
N VAL A 3 -36.75 -32.60 29.12
CA VAL A 3 -36.40 -31.28 28.57
C VAL A 3 -35.34 -31.49 27.49
N ALA A 4 -35.57 -30.82 26.36
CA ALA A 4 -34.82 -30.86 25.14
C ALA A 4 -33.35 -30.46 25.34
N GLY A 5 -32.49 -31.06 24.52
CA GLY A 5 -31.11 -30.63 24.37
C GLY A 5 -31.01 -29.29 23.66
N GLU A 6 -29.93 -28.58 23.92
CA GLU A 6 -29.51 -27.45 23.12
C GLU A 6 -28.04 -27.65 22.75
N GLU A 7 -27.83 -28.12 21.53
CA GLU A 7 -26.55 -28.21 20.86
C GLU A 7 -26.15 -26.77 20.48
N VAL A 8 -25.16 -26.22 21.17
CA VAL A 8 -24.66 -24.87 20.88
C VAL A 8 -23.90 -24.91 19.56
N THR A 9 -24.63 -24.59 18.49
CA THR A 9 -24.07 -24.38 17.16
C THR A 9 -23.27 -23.07 17.18
N ILE A 10 -21.93 -23.17 17.18
CA ILE A 10 -21.06 -22.01 16.98
C ILE A 10 -21.20 -21.56 15.52
N ALA A 11 -22.08 -20.58 15.29
CA ALA A 11 -22.24 -19.91 14.02
C ALA A 11 -20.95 -19.15 13.69
N ASN A 12 -20.18 -19.75 12.80
CA ASN A 12 -18.96 -19.21 12.25
C ASN A 12 -19.26 -17.98 11.39
N ARG A 13 -19.28 -16.79 11.99
CA ARG A 13 -19.50 -15.51 11.30
C ARG A 13 -18.22 -15.06 10.60
N HIS A 14 -17.81 -15.77 9.55
CA HIS A 14 -16.94 -15.20 8.53
C HIS A 14 -17.81 -14.35 7.60
N ALA A 15 -18.16 -13.15 8.07
CA ALA A 15 -18.64 -12.10 7.18
C ALA A 15 -17.49 -11.79 6.22
N GLY A 16 -17.63 -12.26 4.98
CA GLY A 16 -16.67 -12.02 3.91
C GLY A 16 -16.35 -10.54 3.81
N ILE A 17 -15.07 -10.20 3.95
CA ILE A 17 -14.56 -8.89 3.55
C ILE A 17 -14.89 -8.79 2.05
N PRO A 18 -15.69 -7.81 1.60
CA PRO A 18 -15.87 -7.60 0.17
C PRO A 18 -14.51 -7.22 -0.37
N ALA A 19 -13.95 -8.08 -1.23
CA ALA A 19 -12.71 -7.84 -1.95
C ALA A 19 -12.89 -6.57 -2.80
N GLN A 20 -12.60 -5.41 -2.21
CA GLN A 20 -12.52 -4.15 -2.91
C GLN A 20 -11.29 -4.23 -3.80
N LYS A 21 -11.53 -4.69 -5.03
CA LYS A 21 -10.72 -4.52 -6.24
C LYS A 21 -9.21 -4.50 -5.98
N CYS A 22 -8.62 -5.68 -5.77
CA CYS A 22 -7.18 -5.87 -5.96
C CYS A 22 -6.88 -5.61 -7.44
N TYR A 23 -6.32 -4.45 -7.76
CA TYR A 23 -5.78 -4.17 -9.08
C TYR A 23 -4.44 -4.89 -9.18
N ILE A 24 -4.50 -6.16 -9.60
CA ILE A 24 -3.32 -6.88 -10.08
C ILE A 24 -2.84 -6.09 -11.31
N ILE A 25 -1.78 -5.31 -11.12
CA ILE A 25 -1.18 -4.53 -12.21
C ILE A 25 -0.41 -5.51 -13.08
N ASP A 26 -0.91 -5.74 -14.29
CA ASP A 26 -0.15 -6.30 -15.40
C ASP A 26 0.88 -5.25 -15.82
N VAL A 27 2.10 -5.37 -15.29
CA VAL A 27 3.21 -4.44 -15.51
C VAL A 27 3.58 -4.35 -17.00
N ASP A 28 3.17 -5.32 -17.82
CA ASP A 28 3.46 -5.36 -19.27
C ASP A 28 2.45 -4.55 -20.11
N LYS A 29 1.34 -4.05 -19.52
CA LYS A 29 0.31 -3.26 -20.20
C LYS A 29 0.43 -1.74 -20.00
N VAL A 30 1.58 -1.27 -19.52
CA VAL A 30 1.89 0.15 -19.47
C VAL A 30 2.13 0.67 -20.89
N THR A 31 1.09 1.22 -21.51
CA THR A 31 1.21 1.96 -22.77
C THR A 31 2.05 3.22 -22.54
N ALA A 32 3.36 3.15 -22.75
CA ALA A 32 4.30 4.27 -22.86
C ALA A 32 4.20 5.40 -21.81
N SER A 33 3.71 5.15 -20.59
CA SER A 33 3.83 6.08 -19.47
C SER A 33 4.80 5.49 -18.44
N SER A 34 5.75 6.26 -17.92
CA SER A 34 6.68 5.75 -16.89
C SER A 34 5.95 5.20 -15.65
N THR A 35 6.61 4.34 -14.85
CA THR A 35 6.06 3.89 -13.56
C THR A 35 5.72 5.09 -12.67
N ALA A 36 6.52 6.16 -12.72
CA ALA A 36 6.26 7.41 -12.01
C ALA A 36 4.92 8.06 -12.42
N GLU A 37 4.62 8.13 -13.72
CA GLU A 37 3.34 8.68 -14.20
C GLU A 37 2.15 7.83 -13.77
N HIS A 38 2.32 6.50 -13.76
CA HIS A 38 1.31 5.58 -13.26
C HIS A 38 1.02 5.82 -11.77
N ILE A 39 2.05 5.94 -10.93
CA ILE A 39 1.90 6.22 -9.49
C ILE A 39 1.21 7.58 -9.28
N ARG A 40 1.59 8.62 -10.03
CA ARG A 40 0.89 9.92 -9.99
C ARG A 40 -0.57 9.81 -10.41
N ALA A 41 -0.88 9.02 -11.43
CA ALA A 41 -2.25 8.80 -11.88
C ALA A 41 -3.09 8.09 -10.81
N LEU A 42 -2.53 7.09 -10.11
CA LEU A 42 -3.18 6.43 -8.97
C LEU A 42 -3.46 7.43 -7.84
N ALA A 43 -2.45 8.22 -7.45
CA ALA A 43 -2.60 9.23 -6.40
C ALA A 43 -3.70 10.26 -6.74
N ARG A 44 -3.73 10.76 -7.98
CA ARG A 44 -4.79 11.67 -8.46
C ARG A 44 -6.17 11.02 -8.44
N THR A 45 -6.27 9.77 -8.89
CA THR A 45 -7.55 9.03 -8.97
C THR A 45 -8.16 8.82 -7.60
N PHE A 46 -7.33 8.53 -6.60
CA PHE A 46 -7.80 8.29 -5.22
C PHE A 46 -7.74 9.53 -4.32
N HIS A 47 -7.36 10.69 -4.87
CA HIS A 47 -7.17 11.94 -4.13
C HIS A 47 -6.23 11.79 -2.91
N VAL A 48 -5.14 11.05 -3.11
CA VAL A 48 -4.14 10.77 -2.07
C VAL A 48 -2.97 11.73 -2.21
N SER A 49 -2.57 12.32 -1.08
CA SER A 49 -1.34 13.08 -0.92
C SER A 49 -0.54 12.53 0.26
N TYR A 50 0.78 12.65 0.21
CA TYR A 50 1.63 12.33 1.36
C TYR A 50 1.43 13.35 2.49
N SER A 51 1.43 12.87 3.73
CA SER A 51 1.56 13.69 4.93
C SER A 51 2.50 12.99 5.91
N GLU A 52 3.42 13.77 6.48
CA GLU A 52 4.43 13.27 7.42
C GLU A 52 3.79 12.86 8.74
N GLY A 53 3.90 11.58 9.09
CA GLY A 53 3.44 11.00 10.34
C GLY A 53 4.55 10.83 11.37
N PRO A 54 4.20 10.47 12.63
CA PRO A 54 5.18 10.25 13.70
C PRO A 54 6.22 9.17 13.36
N ASN A 55 5.81 8.10 12.66
CA ASN A 55 6.70 7.04 12.24
C ASN A 55 7.70 7.49 11.17
N ASP A 56 7.33 8.43 10.29
CA ASP A 56 8.24 8.98 9.28
C ASP A 56 9.31 9.86 9.94
N ARG A 57 8.88 10.72 10.88
CA ARG A 57 9.81 11.54 11.69
C ARG A 57 10.79 10.67 12.47
N LEU A 58 10.29 9.59 13.08
CA LEU A 58 11.13 8.63 13.79
C LEU A 58 12.12 7.96 12.85
N ALA A 59 11.66 7.47 11.69
CA ALA A 59 12.53 6.86 10.69
C ALA A 59 13.63 7.84 10.23
N HIS A 60 13.29 9.10 9.97
CA HIS A 60 14.23 10.15 9.61
C HIS A 60 15.27 10.40 10.72
N HIS A 61 14.87 10.41 11.99
CA HIS A 61 15.81 10.54 13.10
C HIS A 61 16.73 9.33 13.22
N ILE A 62 16.21 8.11 13.04
CA ILE A 62 17.01 6.88 13.07
C ILE A 62 18.03 6.87 11.94
N SER A 63 17.62 7.17 10.70
CA SER A 63 18.52 7.20 9.54
C SER A 63 19.63 8.25 9.71
N ARG A 64 19.28 9.43 10.23
CA ARG A 64 20.26 10.47 10.55
C ARG A 64 21.26 10.01 11.61
N LEU A 65 20.79 9.35 12.68
CA LEU A 65 21.66 8.83 13.74
C LEU A 65 22.57 7.70 13.26
N ALA A 66 22.12 6.91 12.28
CA ALA A 66 22.94 5.89 11.63
C ALA A 66 24.03 6.48 10.73
N GLY A 67 24.02 7.80 10.48
CA GLY A 67 24.93 8.47 9.54
C GLY A 67 24.56 8.25 8.07
N ASP A 68 23.38 7.67 7.80
CA ASP A 68 22.88 7.38 6.45
C ASP A 68 21.44 7.89 6.33
N PRO A 69 21.24 9.21 6.18
CA PRO A 69 19.92 9.79 6.07
C PRO A 69 19.22 9.32 4.79
N VAL A 70 18.00 8.80 4.94
CA VAL A 70 17.17 8.38 3.81
C VAL A 70 16.28 9.54 3.40
N GLU A 71 16.48 10.05 2.18
CA GLU A 71 15.63 11.06 1.54
C GLU A 71 14.74 10.39 0.49
N LEU A 72 13.43 10.61 0.60
CA LEU A 72 12.44 10.03 -0.30
C LEU A 72 11.98 11.08 -1.31
N ASP A 73 11.91 10.69 -2.57
CA ASP A 73 11.38 11.57 -3.61
C ASP A 73 9.84 11.64 -3.60
N GLU A 74 9.28 12.54 -4.41
CA GLU A 74 7.84 12.73 -4.56
C GLU A 74 7.09 11.41 -4.80
N ILE A 75 7.63 10.53 -5.66
CA ILE A 75 6.98 9.28 -6.06
C ILE A 75 7.00 8.27 -4.91
N GLU A 76 8.13 8.15 -4.22
CA GLU A 76 8.28 7.29 -3.04
C GLU A 76 7.34 7.72 -1.90
N LEU A 77 7.17 9.03 -1.71
CA LEU A 77 6.22 9.58 -0.76
C LEU A 77 4.76 9.29 -1.14
N LEU A 78 4.41 9.37 -2.43
CA LEU A 78 3.08 9.01 -2.92
C LEU A 78 2.76 7.52 -2.68
N LEU A 79 3.72 6.63 -2.85
CA LEU A 79 3.54 5.19 -2.55
C LEU A 79 3.20 4.96 -1.07
N ILE A 80 3.88 5.65 -0.15
CA ILE A 80 3.56 5.60 1.29
C ILE A 80 2.13 6.08 1.53
N GLY A 81 1.75 7.20 0.91
CA GLY A 81 0.40 7.75 0.99
C GLY A 81 -0.67 6.76 0.52
N LEU A 82 -0.44 6.10 -0.63
CA LEU A 82 -1.37 5.13 -1.22
C LEU A 82 -1.56 3.89 -0.33
N VAL A 83 -0.49 3.37 0.28
CA VAL A 83 -0.57 2.25 1.23
C VAL A 83 -1.32 2.67 2.50
N ARG A 84 -1.02 3.86 3.05
CA ARG A 84 -1.69 4.37 4.26
C ARG A 84 -3.17 4.64 4.06
N ALA A 85 -3.56 5.07 2.86
CA ALA A 85 -4.95 5.25 2.47
C ALA A 85 -5.65 3.93 2.11
N GLU A 86 -4.97 2.78 2.29
CA GLU A 86 -5.45 1.44 1.95
C GLU A 86 -5.89 1.33 0.47
N ARG A 87 -5.29 2.16 -0.40
CA ARG A 87 -5.57 2.15 -1.84
C ARG A 87 -4.72 1.16 -2.59
N ILE A 88 -3.56 0.78 -2.08
CA ILE A 88 -2.76 -0.33 -2.60
C ILE A 88 -2.27 -1.16 -1.42
N THR A 89 -2.04 -2.44 -1.67
CA THR A 89 -1.48 -3.37 -0.70
C THR A 89 0.04 -3.21 -0.60
N ARG A 90 0.63 -3.72 0.49
CA ARG A 90 2.08 -3.71 0.67
C ARG A 90 2.86 -4.48 -0.42
N PRO A 91 2.40 -5.66 -0.90
CA PRO A 91 3.03 -6.31 -2.03
C PRO A 91 3.00 -5.47 -3.31
N GLU A 92 1.87 -4.82 -3.62
CA GLU A 92 1.75 -3.93 -4.79
C GLU A 92 2.70 -2.73 -4.68
N MET A 93 2.81 -2.12 -3.49
CA MET A 93 3.79 -1.06 -3.23
C MET A 93 5.22 -1.51 -3.53
N ILE A 94 5.61 -2.72 -3.11
CA ILE A 94 6.97 -3.24 -3.36
C ILE A 94 7.21 -3.44 -4.86
N GLN A 95 6.22 -3.95 -5.60
CA GLN A 95 6.35 -4.11 -7.05
C GLN A 95 6.48 -2.76 -7.77
N LEU A 96 5.66 -1.78 -7.40
CA LEU A 96 5.72 -0.42 -7.94
C LEU A 96 7.04 0.28 -7.60
N GLN A 97 7.52 0.14 -6.36
CA GLN A 97 8.81 0.67 -5.93
C GLN A 97 9.95 0.03 -6.73
N ALA A 98 9.95 -1.29 -6.90
CA ALA A 98 10.99 -1.99 -7.65
C ALA A 98 10.97 -1.65 -9.15
N ALA A 99 9.79 -1.45 -9.74
CA ALA A 99 9.66 -0.98 -11.12
C ALA A 99 10.19 0.45 -11.25
N TYR A 100 9.77 1.35 -10.35
CA TYR A 100 10.23 2.74 -10.35
C TYR A 100 11.74 2.86 -10.17
N LEU A 101 12.31 2.17 -9.17
CA LEU A 101 13.76 2.20 -8.93
C LEU A 101 14.55 1.69 -10.14
N ARG A 102 14.08 0.66 -10.84
CA ARG A 102 14.72 0.18 -12.09
C ARG A 102 14.71 1.24 -13.19
N GLU A 103 13.72 2.12 -13.23
CA GLU A 103 13.65 3.21 -14.20
C GLU A 103 14.60 4.37 -13.85
N VAL A 104 14.69 4.74 -12.56
CA VAL A 104 15.43 5.94 -12.13
C VAL A 104 16.84 5.68 -11.60
N ARG A 105 17.13 4.45 -11.20
CA ARG A 105 18.40 4.00 -10.57
C ARG A 105 18.77 2.60 -11.12
N PRO A 106 19.23 2.50 -12.38
CA PRO A 106 19.57 1.23 -13.03
C PRO A 106 20.83 0.57 -12.46
#